data_AF-A0A9E7M988-F1
#
_entry.id   AF-A0A9E7M988-F1
#
_cell.length_a   1.000
_cell.length_b   1.000
_cell.length_c   1.000
_cell.angle_alpha   90.00
_cell.angle_beta   90.00
_cell.angle_gamma   90.00
#
_symmetry.space_group_name_H-M   'P 1'
#
loop_
_entity.id
_entity.type
_entity.pdbx_description
1 polymer ?
#
loop_
_entity_poly.entity_id
_entity_poly.type
_entity_poly.pdbx_seq_one_letter_code
_entity_poly.pdbx_strand_id
1 'polypeptide(L)'
;MADVEMAKMLIKVGGILSVIEPFLIAFMLLLTVIGVLFAVPFAILGFWIYNRANECIELIENEEYKKAKDKLLIPAIIALILTSRVGGILMLLGLVLLPSEESTSAF
;
A
#
# COMPACT_ATOMS: atom_id res chain seq x y z
N MET A 1 45.72 17.27 -35.36
CA MET A 1 46.25 16.66 -34.11
C MET A 1 45.24 16.79 -32.96
N ALA A 2 44.61 17.96 -32.77
CA ALA A 2 43.57 18.17 -31.75
C ALA A 2 42.35 17.21 -31.87
N ASP A 3 41.88 16.91 -33.09
CA ASP A 3 40.71 16.04 -33.30
C ASP A 3 40.96 14.59 -32.85
N VAL A 4 42.19 14.10 -32.99
CA VAL A 4 42.59 12.74 -32.60
C VAL A 4 42.64 12.62 -31.08
N GLU A 5 43.06 13.67 -30.39
CA GLU A 5 43.13 13.70 -28.93
C GLU A 5 41.74 13.79 -28.30
N MET A 6 40.86 14.61 -28.89
CA MET A 6 39.45 14.67 -28.52
C MET A 6 38.75 13.31 -28.74
N ALA A 7 38.99 12.65 -29.87
CA ALA A 7 38.46 11.32 -30.13
C ALA A 7 38.91 10.29 -29.09
N LYS A 8 40.19 10.29 -28.70
CA LYS A 8 40.71 9.42 -27.63
C LYS A 8 40.06 9.69 -26.28
N MET A 9 39.82 10.96 -25.94
CA MET A 9 39.14 11.34 -24.70
C MET A 9 37.70 10.82 -24.68
N LEU A 10 36.94 11.04 -25.74
CA LEU A 10 35.56 10.58 -25.85
C LEU A 10 35.46 9.06 -25.79
N ILE A 11 36.37 8.34 -26.45
CA ILE A 11 36.44 6.87 -26.37
C ILE A 11 36.73 6.41 -24.93
N LYS A 12 37.66 7.07 -24.23
CA LYS A 12 37.99 6.73 -22.84
C LYS A 12 36.83 7.00 -21.89
N VAL A 13 36.14 8.12 -22.04
CA VAL A 13 34.94 8.45 -21.24
C VAL A 13 33.80 7.48 -21.55
N GLY A 14 33.54 7.20 -22.84
CA GLY A 14 32.55 6.24 -23.27
C GLY A 14 32.83 4.83 -22.71
N GLY A 15 34.08 4.41 -22.68
CA GLY A 15 34.50 3.15 -22.05
C GLY A 15 34.31 3.11 -20.53
N ILE A 16 34.42 4.25 -19.83
CA ILE A 16 34.13 4.33 -18.40
C ILE A 16 32.62 4.27 -18.16
N LEU A 17 31.84 5.02 -18.95
CA LEU A 17 30.38 5.01 -18.86
C LEU A 17 29.79 3.64 -19.17
N SER A 18 30.32 2.93 -20.17
CA SER A 18 29.85 1.58 -20.51
C SER A 18 30.06 0.56 -19.39
N VAL A 19 30.98 0.82 -18.46
CA VAL A 19 31.16 0.00 -17.25
C VAL A 19 30.19 0.43 -16.15
N ILE A 20 29.96 1.72 -15.95
CA ILE A 20 29.16 2.24 -14.83
C ILE A 20 27.64 2.17 -15.09
N GLU A 21 27.19 2.54 -16.28
CA GLU A 21 25.77 2.62 -16.64
C GLU A 21 24.99 1.31 -16.41
N PRO A 22 25.52 0.12 -16.74
CA PRO A 22 24.82 -1.14 -16.47
C PRO A 22 24.49 -1.36 -14.99
N PHE A 23 25.34 -0.90 -14.06
CA PHE A 23 25.07 -1.02 -12.62
C PHE A 23 23.93 -0.12 -12.18
N LEU A 24 23.84 1.10 -12.73
CA LEU A 24 22.74 2.02 -12.46
C LEU A 24 21.41 1.46 -12.98
N ILE A 25 21.41 0.90 -14.19
CA ILE A 25 20.24 0.25 -14.79
C ILE A 25 19.82 -0.95 -13.93
N ALA A 26 20.76 -1.81 -13.55
CA ALA A 26 20.48 -2.95 -12.69
C ALA A 26 19.90 -2.54 -11.33
N PHE A 27 20.41 -1.45 -10.74
CA PHE A 27 19.90 -0.92 -9.49
C PHE A 27 18.46 -0.38 -9.62
N MET A 28 18.16 0.36 -10.69
CA MET A 28 16.78 0.82 -10.95
C MET A 28 15.82 -0.35 -11.19
N LEU A 29 16.24 -1.37 -11.94
CA LEU A 29 15.46 -2.59 -12.13
C LEU A 29 15.23 -3.32 -10.82
N LEU A 30 16.23 -3.43 -9.95
CA LEU A 30 16.10 -4.05 -8.63
C LEU A 30 15.05 -3.31 -7.78
N LEU A 31 15.10 -1.98 -7.72
CA LEU A 31 14.09 -1.17 -7.02
C LEU A 31 12.68 -1.40 -7.58
N THR A 32 12.56 -1.56 -8.90
CA THR A 32 11.28 -1.81 -9.58
C THR A 32 10.74 -3.19 -9.23
N VAL A 33 11.56 -4.23 -9.27
CA VAL A 33 11.17 -5.60 -8.92
C VAL A 33 10.77 -5.69 -7.45
N ILE A 34 11.56 -5.10 -6.55
CA ILE A 34 11.22 -5.03 -5.12
C ILE A 34 9.92 -4.25 -4.92
N GLY A 35 9.78 -3.10 -5.59
CA GLY A 35 8.56 -2.28 -5.53
C GLY A 35 7.33 -3.06 -5.94
N VAL A 36 7.38 -3.78 -7.06
CA VAL A 36 6.27 -4.62 -7.55
C VAL A 36 5.99 -5.78 -6.59
N LEU A 37 7.04 -6.45 -6.08
CA LEU A 37 6.91 -7.57 -5.15
C LEU A 37 6.16 -7.19 -3.87
N PHE A 38 6.34 -5.98 -3.37
CA PHE A 38 5.60 -5.49 -2.20
C PHE A 38 4.27 -4.83 -2.57
N ALA A 39 4.21 -4.06 -3.66
CA ALA A 39 3.01 -3.33 -4.06
C ALA A 39 1.84 -4.26 -4.34
N VAL A 40 2.06 -5.40 -5.01
CA VAL A 40 1.00 -6.34 -5.35
C VAL A 40 0.31 -6.95 -4.12
N PRO A 41 1.01 -7.58 -3.16
CA PRO A 41 0.37 -8.13 -1.97
C PRO A 41 -0.26 -7.04 -1.09
N PHE A 42 0.34 -5.85 -0.99
CA PHE A 42 -0.29 -4.74 -0.26
C PHE A 42 -1.55 -4.22 -0.95
N ALA A 43 -1.59 -4.18 -2.28
CA ALA A 43 -2.80 -3.82 -3.02
C ALA A 43 -3.92 -4.86 -2.82
N ILE A 44 -3.59 -6.15 -2.83
CA ILE A 44 -4.55 -7.23 -2.55
C ILE A 44 -5.11 -7.10 -1.13
N LEU A 45 -4.24 -6.86 -0.13
CA LEU A 45 -4.66 -6.63 1.25
C LEU A 45 -5.54 -5.37 1.37
N GLY A 46 -5.17 -4.28 0.71
CA GLY A 46 -5.97 -3.05 0.68
C GLY A 46 -7.35 -3.27 0.09
N PHE A 47 -7.44 -4.00 -1.02
CA PHE A 47 -8.71 -4.36 -1.66
C PHE A 47 -9.57 -5.23 -0.75
N TRP A 48 -8.96 -6.21 -0.07
CA TRP A 48 -9.67 -7.04 0.91
C TRP A 48 -10.21 -6.23 2.09
N ILE A 49 -9.44 -5.30 2.64
CA ILE A 49 -9.89 -4.38 3.70
C ILE A 49 -11.05 -3.51 3.21
N TYR A 50 -10.95 -2.98 1.99
CA TYR A 50 -12.00 -2.16 1.40
C TYR A 50 -13.33 -2.94 1.28
N ASN A 51 -13.29 -4.18 0.78
CA ASN A 51 -14.48 -5.01 0.72
C ASN A 51 -15.08 -5.29 2.11
N ARG A 52 -14.23 -5.52 3.12
CA ARG A 52 -14.70 -5.69 4.51
C ARG A 52 -15.31 -4.42 5.10
N ALA A 53 -14.84 -3.24 4.70
CA ALA A 53 -15.46 -1.98 5.08
C ALA A 53 -16.86 -1.83 4.45
N ASN A 54 -17.04 -2.22 3.19
CA ASN A 54 -18.36 -2.19 2.54
C ASN A 54 -19.33 -3.20 3.19
N GLU A 55 -18.89 -4.43 3.46
CA GLU A 55 -19.70 -5.41 4.20
C GLU A 55 -20.08 -4.88 5.61
N CYS A 56 -19.20 -4.13 6.26
CA CYS A 56 -19.50 -3.48 7.54
C CYS A 56 -20.60 -2.42 7.39
N ILE A 57 -20.57 -1.62 6.32
CA ILE A 57 -21.61 -0.63 6.02
C ILE A 57 -22.96 -1.33 5.80
N GLU A 58 -22.99 -2.41 5.02
CA GLU A 58 -24.23 -3.21 4.83
C GLU A 58 -24.77 -3.76 6.16
N LEU A 59 -23.90 -4.22 7.07
CA LEU A 59 -24.32 -4.67 8.40
C LEU A 59 -24.87 -3.53 9.26
N ILE A 60 -24.31 -2.32 9.15
CA ILE A 60 -24.80 -1.12 9.83
C ILE A 60 -26.18 -0.72 9.30
N GLU A 61 -26.39 -0.79 7.99
CA GLU A 61 -27.69 -0.51 7.36
C GLU A 61 -28.79 -1.50 7.78
N ASN A 62 -28.41 -2.73 8.14
CA ASN A 62 -29.31 -3.75 8.68
C ASN A 62 -29.44 -3.71 10.23
N GLU A 63 -28.95 -2.65 10.88
CA GLU A 63 -28.93 -2.48 12.34
C GLU A 63 -28.13 -3.56 13.11
N GLU A 64 -27.30 -4.35 12.42
CA GLU A 64 -26.48 -5.44 13.01
C GLU A 64 -25.14 -4.93 13.55
N TYR A 65 -25.15 -3.92 14.42
CA TYR A 65 -23.95 -3.17 14.84
C TYR A 65 -22.85 -4.02 15.48
N LYS A 66 -23.22 -5.04 16.27
CA LYS A 66 -22.25 -5.94 16.92
C LYS A 66 -21.45 -6.74 15.89
N LYS A 67 -22.15 -7.31 14.89
CA LYS A 67 -21.51 -8.06 13.80
C LYS A 67 -20.65 -7.14 12.93
N ALA A 68 -21.09 -5.90 12.68
CA ALA A 68 -20.32 -4.89 11.96
C ALA A 68 -18.97 -4.61 12.65
N LYS A 69 -18.98 -4.42 13.98
CA LYS A 69 -17.77 -4.22 14.79
C LYS A 69 -16.81 -5.40 14.70
N ASP A 70 -17.30 -6.61 14.93
CA ASP A 70 -16.46 -7.83 14.88
C ASP A 70 -15.84 -8.05 13.49
N LYS A 71 -16.59 -7.71 12.43
CA LYS A 71 -16.17 -7.88 11.04
C LYS A 71 -15.03 -6.94 10.63
N LEU A 72 -15.08 -5.68 11.06
CA LEU A 72 -14.15 -4.63 10.60
C LEU A 72 -12.97 -4.40 11.56
N LEU A 73 -13.04 -4.83 12.82
CA LEU A 73 -11.97 -4.62 13.81
C LEU A 73 -10.64 -5.20 13.35
N ILE A 74 -10.62 -6.47 12.93
CA ILE A 74 -9.40 -7.14 12.45
C ILE A 74 -8.84 -6.45 11.20
N PRO A 75 -9.63 -6.20 10.13
CA PRO A 75 -9.18 -5.42 8.99
C PRO A 75 -8.61 -4.04 9.35
N ALA A 76 -9.22 -3.33 10.29
CA ALA A 76 -8.78 -1.99 10.70
C ALA A 76 -7.41 -2.02 11.40
N ILE A 77 -7.15 -3.03 12.25
CA ILE A 77 -5.84 -3.24 12.89
C ILE A 77 -4.79 -3.63 11.85
N ILE A 78 -5.13 -4.53 10.93
CA ILE A 78 -4.26 -4.90 9.81
C ILE A 78 -3.91 -3.66 8.99
N ALA A 79 -4.89 -2.81 8.69
CA ALA A 79 -4.68 -1.57 7.96
C ALA A 79 -3.72 -0.63 8.70
N LEU A 80 -3.91 -0.47 10.01
CA LEU A 80 -3.09 0.40 10.86
C LEU A 80 -1.60 0.02 10.83
N ILE A 81 -1.31 -1.28 10.84
CA ILE A 81 0.06 -1.81 10.94
C ILE A 81 0.71 -1.90 9.56
N LEU A 82 -0.02 -2.39 8.56
CA LEU A 82 0.56 -2.90 7.31
C LEU A 82 0.30 -2.03 6.08
N THR A 83 -0.83 -1.31 5.99
CA THR A 83 -1.20 -0.60 4.74
C THR A 83 -1.29 0.91 4.90
N SER A 84 -2.07 1.41 5.87
CA SER A 84 -2.26 2.85 6.09
C SER A 84 -2.64 3.13 7.54
N ARG A 85 -1.76 3.85 8.25
CA ARG A 85 -2.02 4.32 9.61
C ARG A 85 -3.26 5.20 9.68
N VAL A 86 -3.40 6.13 8.74
CA VAL A 86 -4.53 7.06 8.69
C VAL A 86 -5.84 6.32 8.43
N GLY A 87 -5.85 5.41 7.43
CA GLY A 87 -7.04 4.61 7.11
C GLY A 87 -7.48 3.73 8.28
N GLY A 88 -6.54 3.03 8.93
CA GLY A 88 -6.81 2.20 10.10
C GLY A 88 -7.38 3.02 11.28
N ILE A 89 -6.81 4.20 11.57
CA ILE A 89 -7.34 5.09 12.63
C ILE A 89 -8.77 5.51 12.32
N LEU A 90 -9.06 5.94 11.09
CA LEU A 90 -10.41 6.36 10.69
C LEU A 90 -11.42 5.22 10.83
N MET A 91 -11.07 4.00 10.42
CA MET A 91 -11.92 2.82 10.58
C MET A 91 -12.18 2.50 12.06
N LEU A 92 -11.14 2.54 12.91
CA LEU A 92 -11.29 2.31 14.35
C LEU A 92 -12.16 3.38 15.01
N LEU A 93 -11.99 4.66 14.65
CA LEU A 93 -12.85 5.74 15.14
C LEU A 93 -14.31 5.51 14.74
N GLY A 94 -14.56 5.12 13.49
CA GLY A 94 -15.90 4.74 13.03
C GLY A 94 -16.50 3.62 13.88
N LEU A 95 -15.72 2.58 14.18
CA LEU A 95 -16.16 1.47 15.03
C LEU A 95 -16.44 1.89 16.48
N VAL A 96 -15.67 2.82 17.04
CA VAL A 96 -15.90 3.33 18.41
C VAL A 96 -17.22 4.10 18.51
N LEU A 97 -17.61 4.81 17.44
CA LEU A 97 -18.86 5.56 17.38
C LEU A 97 -20.11 4.68 17.21
N LEU A 98 -19.95 3.44 16.75
CA LEU A 98 -21.09 2.52 16.59
C LEU A 98 -21.64 2.06 17.94
N PRO A 99 -22.98 2.06 18.13
CA PRO A 99 -23.62 1.57 19.35
C PRO A 99 -23.26 0.10 19.59
N SER A 100 -23.05 -0.26 20.86
CA SER A 100 -22.64 -1.61 21.28
C SER A 100 -23.81 -2.57 21.52
N GLU A 101 -25.03 -2.06 21.53
CA GLU A 101 -26.25 -2.82 21.80
C GLU A 101 -27.16 -2.79 20.56
N GLU A 102 -27.81 -3.92 20.24
CA GLU A 102 -29.02 -3.87 19.42
C GLU A 102 -29.97 -2.92 20.14
N SER A 103 -30.46 -1.89 19.45
CA SER A 103 -31.54 -1.07 19.99
C SER A 103 -32.72 -2.01 20.21
N THR A 104 -32.83 -2.53 21.44
CA THR A 104 -34.05 -3.13 21.91
C THR A 104 -35.02 -1.97 21.86
N SER A 105 -35.88 -1.96 20.84
CA SER A 105 -37.01 -1.05 20.75
C SER A 105 -37.84 -1.29 22.00
N ALA A 106 -37.56 -0.49 23.02
CA ALA A 106 -38.36 -0.38 24.20
C ALA A 106 -39.65 0.34 23.77
N PHE A 107 -40.69 -0.48 23.59
CA PHE A 107 -42.12 -0.15 23.51
C PHE A 107 -42.64 0.54 22.25
#